data_AF-A0A0S7ZFP9-F1
#
_entry.id   AF-A0A0S7ZFP9-F1
#
_cell.length_a   1.000
_cell.length_b   1.000
_cell.length_c   1.000
_cell.angle_alpha   90.00
_cell.angle_beta   90.00
_cell.angle_gamma   90.00
#
_symmetry.space_group_name_H-M   'P 1'
#
loop_
_entity.id
_entity.type
_entity.pdbx_description
1 polymer ?
#
loop_
_entity_poly.entity_id
_entity_poly.type
_entity_poly.pdbx_seq_one_letter_code
_entity_poly.pdbx_strand_id
1 'polypeptide(L)'
;MPTRTRDNRIHRATGGGSRGVSILEALLSLAIFGILAAGVLIFVIGPLDFAGGSGQRERAVFLAEEGIAAVRSVRNDGWTGLAAGTYGLSKSTGKWAFSGTSDITDIFTREIVVEAVNRDVSGDIVTSGGTPDPRTRRVTSRVSWNPPLGVAQSVELSAYLSDWNVFDWKQTTDADFSGGTTYQTQVAGSGEGASIQLMAGGGGDWTPSEGQLIL
;
A
#
# COMPACT_ATOMS: atom_id res chain seq x y z
N MET A 1 -17.93 -48.25 -93.65
CA MET A 1 -18.04 -47.93 -92.21
C MET A 1 -16.79 -47.16 -91.81
N PRO A 2 -16.87 -45.90 -91.34
CA PRO A 2 -15.68 -45.18 -90.88
C PRO A 2 -15.60 -45.23 -89.34
N THR A 3 -14.59 -45.87 -88.79
CA THR A 3 -14.25 -45.79 -87.37
C THR A 3 -13.32 -44.59 -87.18
N ARG A 4 -13.86 -43.52 -86.62
CA ARG A 4 -13.16 -42.28 -86.29
C ARG A 4 -12.47 -42.43 -84.94
N THR A 5 -11.20 -42.83 -84.91
CA THR A 5 -10.36 -42.73 -83.70
C THR A 5 -9.86 -41.29 -83.58
N ARG A 6 -10.41 -40.55 -82.62
CA ARG A 6 -9.87 -39.24 -82.20
C ARG A 6 -8.64 -39.52 -81.32
N ASP A 7 -7.46 -39.19 -81.84
CA ASP A 7 -6.20 -39.17 -81.09
C ASP A 7 -6.29 -38.04 -80.03
N ASN A 8 -6.54 -38.41 -78.77
CA ASN A 8 -6.60 -37.48 -77.64
C ASN A 8 -5.18 -37.31 -77.08
N ARG A 9 -4.37 -36.48 -77.74
CA ARG A 9 -3.08 -36.07 -77.17
C ARG A 9 -3.32 -35.07 -76.05
N ILE A 10 -3.27 -35.57 -74.82
CA ILE A 10 -3.06 -34.80 -73.61
C ILE A 10 -1.78 -33.97 -73.76
N HIS A 11 -1.91 -32.68 -74.06
CA HIS A 11 -0.84 -31.71 -73.92
C HIS A 11 -0.50 -31.59 -72.43
N ARG A 12 0.49 -32.37 -71.99
CA ARG A 12 1.13 -32.20 -70.68
C ARG A 12 1.74 -30.80 -70.68
N ALA A 13 1.13 -29.87 -69.93
CA ALA A 13 1.76 -28.60 -69.61
C ALA A 13 3.00 -28.90 -68.74
N THR A 14 4.14 -29.12 -69.39
CA THR A 14 5.44 -29.05 -68.74
C THR A 14 5.63 -27.59 -68.32
N GLY A 15 5.40 -27.30 -67.04
CA GLY A 15 5.83 -26.05 -66.41
C GLY A 15 7.33 -25.93 -66.62
N GLY A 16 7.71 -25.17 -67.63
CA GLY A 16 9.07 -25.09 -68.15
C GLY A 16 9.93 -24.13 -67.34
N GLY A 17 11.15 -24.59 -67.10
CA GLY A 17 12.33 -23.73 -66.97
C GLY A 17 12.60 -23.20 -65.57
N SER A 18 13.67 -23.71 -64.97
CA SER A 18 14.54 -22.93 -64.09
C SER A 18 15.02 -21.69 -64.85
N ARG A 19 14.24 -20.61 -64.75
CA ARG A 19 14.62 -19.29 -65.24
C ARG A 19 15.68 -18.76 -64.28
N GLY A 20 16.82 -18.34 -64.82
CA GLY A 20 17.85 -17.66 -64.04
C GLY A 20 17.24 -16.46 -63.29
N VAL A 21 17.72 -16.22 -62.08
CA VAL A 21 17.30 -15.07 -61.28
C VAL A 21 17.59 -13.80 -62.07
N SER A 22 16.57 -12.97 -62.31
CA SER A 22 16.80 -11.65 -62.91
C SER A 22 17.54 -10.76 -61.91
N ILE A 23 18.47 -9.92 -62.38
CA ILE A 23 19.21 -8.98 -61.52
C ILE A 23 18.24 -8.10 -60.70
N LEU A 24 17.08 -7.75 -61.29
CA LEU A 24 16.05 -6.98 -60.61
C LEU A 24 15.38 -7.75 -59.46
N GLU A 25 15.14 -9.06 -59.63
CA GLU A 25 14.56 -9.91 -58.58
C GLU A 25 15.54 -10.11 -57.43
N ALA A 26 16.84 -10.25 -57.73
CA ALA A 26 17.89 -10.32 -56.71
C ALA A 26 17.96 -9.00 -55.91
N LEU A 27 17.88 -7.85 -56.58
CA LEU A 27 17.86 -6.53 -55.92
C LEU A 27 16.61 -6.34 -55.06
N LEU A 28 15.43 -6.71 -55.57
CA LEU A 28 14.18 -6.61 -54.83
C LEU A 28 14.18 -7.54 -53.60
N SER A 29 14.66 -8.76 -53.75
CA SER A 29 14.77 -9.73 -52.67
C SER A 29 15.73 -9.24 -51.58
N LEU A 30 16.86 -8.63 -51.95
CA LEU A 30 17.81 -8.06 -51.00
C LEU A 30 17.23 -6.85 -50.26
N ALA A 31 16.47 -6.00 -50.93
CA ALA A 31 15.80 -4.86 -50.31
C ALA A 31 14.75 -5.31 -49.28
N ILE A 32 13.91 -6.28 -49.65
CA ILE A 32 12.91 -6.85 -48.73
C ILE A 32 13.60 -7.56 -47.57
N PHE A 33 14.64 -8.34 -47.85
CA PHE A 33 15.42 -9.01 -46.81
C PHE A 33 16.04 -8.02 -45.82
N GLY A 34 16.59 -6.89 -46.30
CA GLY A 34 17.15 -5.85 -45.43
C GLY A 34 16.11 -5.24 -44.49
N ILE A 35 14.91 -4.94 -45.00
CA ILE A 35 13.80 -4.42 -44.18
C ILE A 35 13.37 -5.46 -43.13
N LEU A 36 13.21 -6.72 -43.52
CA LEU A 36 12.84 -7.80 -42.61
C LEU A 36 13.91 -8.06 -41.55
N ALA A 37 15.19 -8.07 -41.94
CA ALA A 37 16.30 -8.26 -41.02
C ALA A 37 16.37 -7.13 -39.97
N ALA A 38 16.21 -5.87 -40.39
CA ALA A 38 16.14 -4.74 -39.47
C ALA A 38 14.94 -4.84 -38.51
N GLY A 39 13.77 -5.25 -39.01
CA GLY A 39 12.58 -5.48 -38.20
C GLY A 39 12.78 -6.58 -37.15
N VAL A 40 13.43 -7.68 -37.51
CA VAL A 40 13.76 -8.78 -36.58
C VAL A 40 14.75 -8.32 -35.50
N LEU A 41 15.76 -7.52 -35.86
CA LEU A 41 16.72 -6.96 -34.89
C LEU A 41 16.02 -6.11 -33.82
N ILE A 42 15.13 -5.21 -34.23
CA ILE A 42 14.34 -4.38 -33.29
C ILE A 42 13.44 -5.26 -32.42
N PHE A 43 12.80 -6.27 -33.01
CA PHE A 43 11.90 -7.17 -32.31
C PHE A 43 12.61 -8.09 -31.30
N VAL A 44 13.89 -8.44 -31.53
CA VAL A 44 14.68 -9.27 -30.62
C VAL A 44 15.29 -8.44 -29.49
N ILE A 45 15.76 -7.22 -29.77
CA ILE A 45 16.42 -6.37 -28.78
C ILE A 45 15.42 -5.73 -27.82
N GLY A 46 14.29 -5.22 -28.34
CA GLY A 46 13.28 -4.52 -27.52
C GLY A 46 12.83 -5.30 -26.28
N PRO A 47 12.41 -6.58 -26.39
CA PRO A 47 11.94 -7.36 -25.25
C PRO A 47 13.00 -7.64 -24.17
N LEU A 48 14.29 -7.64 -24.52
CA LEU A 48 15.37 -7.86 -23.54
C LEU A 48 15.50 -6.70 -22.56
N ASP A 49 15.27 -5.46 -23.03
CA ASP A 49 15.23 -4.27 -22.18
C ASP A 49 13.98 -4.24 -21.28
N PHE A 50 12.83 -4.70 -21.79
CA PHE A 50 11.58 -4.74 -21.01
C PHE A 50 11.57 -5.84 -19.94
N ALA A 51 12.11 -7.02 -20.22
CA ALA A 51 12.12 -8.14 -19.28
C ALA A 51 12.99 -7.87 -18.04
N GLY A 52 14.11 -7.15 -18.20
CA GLY A 52 14.93 -6.71 -17.07
C GLY A 52 14.24 -5.67 -16.19
N GLY A 53 13.51 -4.73 -16.81
CA GLY A 53 12.78 -3.67 -16.10
C GLY A 53 11.62 -4.16 -15.26
N SER A 54 10.86 -5.18 -15.71
CA SER A 54 9.72 -5.71 -14.96
C SER A 54 10.13 -6.40 -13.66
N GLY A 55 11.21 -7.19 -13.68
CA GLY A 55 11.72 -7.88 -12.49
C GLY A 55 12.26 -6.93 -11.43
N GLN A 56 12.97 -5.85 -11.85
CA GLN A 56 13.43 -4.82 -10.92
C GLN A 56 12.26 -4.08 -10.26
N ARG A 57 11.22 -3.79 -11.04
CA ARG A 57 10.00 -3.15 -10.53
C ARG A 57 9.28 -4.02 -9.50
N GLU A 58 9.12 -5.30 -9.76
CA GLU A 58 8.51 -6.26 -8.82
C GLU A 58 9.31 -6.34 -7.51
N ARG A 59 10.63 -6.41 -7.61
CA ARG A 59 11.52 -6.43 -6.45
C ARG A 59 11.47 -5.12 -5.64
N ALA A 60 11.36 -3.97 -6.31
CA ALA A 60 11.15 -2.68 -5.66
C ALA A 60 9.80 -2.61 -4.93
N VAL A 61 8.72 -3.18 -5.50
CA VAL A 61 7.42 -3.30 -4.83
C VAL A 61 7.54 -4.15 -3.57
N PHE A 62 8.20 -5.31 -3.64
CA PHE A 62 8.42 -6.16 -2.47
C PHE A 62 9.19 -5.43 -1.35
N LEU A 63 10.25 -4.69 -1.70
CA LEU A 63 10.99 -3.87 -0.74
C LEU A 63 10.14 -2.73 -0.15
N ALA A 64 9.24 -2.15 -0.95
CA ALA A 64 8.34 -1.12 -0.48
C ALA A 64 7.31 -1.68 0.52
N GLU A 65 6.74 -2.86 0.21
CA GLU A 65 5.81 -3.60 1.08
C GLU A 65 6.47 -4.03 2.39
N GLU A 66 7.69 -4.57 2.31
CA GLU A 66 8.50 -4.88 3.49
C GLU A 66 8.72 -3.63 4.33
N GLY A 67 8.97 -2.48 3.70
CA GLY A 67 9.12 -1.20 4.40
C GLY A 67 7.88 -0.84 5.22
N ILE A 68 6.69 -0.96 4.64
CA ILE A 68 5.43 -0.72 5.37
C ILE A 68 5.25 -1.74 6.52
N ALA A 69 5.58 -3.01 6.28
CA ALA A 69 5.51 -4.05 7.31
C ALA A 69 6.50 -3.81 8.47
N ALA A 70 7.72 -3.36 8.16
CA ALA A 70 8.73 -3.00 9.13
C ALA A 70 8.24 -1.85 10.03
N VAL A 71 7.67 -0.79 9.45
CA VAL A 71 7.13 0.34 10.23
C VAL A 71 5.94 -0.08 11.09
N ARG A 72 5.09 -1.01 10.63
CA ARG A 72 4.06 -1.62 11.48
C ARG A 72 4.66 -2.38 12.66
N SER A 73 5.81 -3.05 12.48
CA SER A 73 6.53 -3.69 13.58
C SER A 73 7.05 -2.64 14.57
N VAL A 74 7.69 -1.57 14.09
CA VAL A 74 8.16 -0.45 14.95
C VAL A 74 7.01 0.14 15.74
N ARG A 75 5.84 0.33 15.10
CA ARG A 75 4.61 0.82 15.74
C ARG A 75 4.16 -0.10 16.87
N ASN A 76 4.21 -1.41 16.65
CA ASN A 76 3.81 -2.40 17.65
C ASN A 76 4.79 -2.45 18.83
N ASP A 77 6.08 -2.18 18.60
CA ASP A 77 7.05 -2.04 19.69
C ASP A 77 6.82 -0.76 20.51
N GLY A 78 6.37 0.33 19.88
CA GLY A 78 5.92 1.53 20.59
C GLY A 78 5.56 2.71 19.68
N TRP A 79 4.41 3.35 19.94
CA TRP A 79 3.93 4.48 19.13
C TRP A 79 4.87 5.70 19.14
N THR A 80 5.56 5.95 20.25
CA THR A 80 6.50 7.06 20.38
C THR A 80 7.70 6.95 19.43
N GLY A 81 8.03 5.73 18.97
CA GLY A 81 9.10 5.48 18.00
C GLY A 81 8.79 5.94 16.58
N LEU A 82 7.52 6.22 16.24
CA LEU A 82 7.12 6.69 14.90
C LEU A 82 7.20 8.22 14.77
N ALA A 83 8.30 8.84 15.17
CA ALA A 83 8.46 10.28 14.97
C ALA A 83 8.36 10.67 13.49
N ALA A 84 7.90 11.89 13.21
CA ALA A 84 7.86 12.39 11.84
C ALA A 84 9.29 12.64 11.34
N GLY A 85 9.56 12.23 10.10
CA GLY A 85 10.88 12.30 9.50
C GLY A 85 11.08 11.30 8.38
N THR A 86 12.26 11.31 7.79
CA THR A 86 12.68 10.37 6.76
C THR A 86 13.76 9.45 7.33
N TYR A 87 13.57 8.14 7.17
CA TYR A 87 14.37 7.11 7.80
C TYR A 87 14.72 5.98 6.84
N GLY A 88 15.88 5.36 7.07
CA GLY A 88 16.15 4.01 6.58
C GLY A 88 15.67 2.97 7.58
N LEU A 89 15.73 1.71 7.18
CA LEU A 89 15.42 0.56 8.04
C LEU A 89 16.67 -0.26 8.36
N SER A 90 16.70 -0.77 9.60
CA SER A 90 17.68 -1.76 10.05
C SER A 90 16.95 -2.88 10.78
N LYS A 91 17.53 -4.08 10.72
CA LYS A 91 17.02 -5.24 11.47
C LYS A 91 18.12 -5.76 12.36
N SER A 92 17.91 -5.65 13.67
CA SER A 92 18.81 -6.19 14.70
C SER A 92 18.01 -7.04 15.67
N THR A 93 18.58 -8.17 16.10
CA THR A 93 17.95 -9.09 17.07
C THR A 93 16.49 -9.45 16.74
N GLY A 94 16.17 -9.57 15.45
CA GLY A 94 14.82 -9.92 14.97
C GLY A 94 13.81 -8.77 14.96
N LYS A 95 14.18 -7.56 15.40
CA LYS A 95 13.33 -6.38 15.43
C LYS A 95 13.72 -5.38 14.34
N TRP A 96 12.72 -4.69 13.82
CA TRP A 96 12.90 -3.56 12.92
C TRP A 96 13.13 -2.28 13.73
N ALA A 97 14.04 -1.45 13.26
CA ALA A 97 14.30 -0.13 13.82
C ALA A 97 14.65 0.86 12.70
N PHE A 98 14.28 2.13 12.90
CA PHE A 98 14.75 3.21 12.04
C PHE A 98 16.26 3.40 12.17
N SER A 99 16.93 3.66 11.05
CA SER A 99 18.37 3.88 11.00
C SER A 99 18.73 4.77 9.81
N GLY A 100 19.51 5.83 10.05
CA GLY A 100 19.87 6.80 9.02
C GLY A 100 18.64 7.42 8.33
N THR A 101 18.84 7.95 7.13
CA THR A 101 17.78 8.55 6.30
C THR A 101 17.29 7.62 5.19
N SER A 102 18.04 6.57 4.88
CA SER A 102 17.73 5.56 3.85
C SER A 102 18.45 4.26 4.16
N ASP A 103 17.96 3.15 3.61
CA ASP A 103 18.67 1.87 3.57
C ASP A 103 18.87 1.39 2.13
N ILE A 104 19.92 0.61 1.90
CA ILE A 104 20.31 0.14 0.56
C ILE A 104 20.27 -1.38 0.54
N THR A 105 19.57 -1.93 -0.45
CA THR A 105 19.56 -3.36 -0.77
C THR A 105 19.87 -3.53 -2.25
N ASP A 106 21.05 -4.05 -2.57
CA ASP A 106 21.59 -4.13 -3.94
C ASP A 106 21.58 -2.77 -4.66
N ILE A 107 20.77 -2.64 -5.72
CA ILE A 107 20.63 -1.40 -6.52
C ILE A 107 19.51 -0.48 -6.02
N PHE A 108 18.78 -0.92 -4.99
CA PHE A 108 17.61 -0.21 -4.49
C PHE A 108 17.97 0.59 -3.25
N THR A 109 17.60 1.86 -3.27
CA THR A 109 17.61 2.74 -2.09
C THR A 109 16.19 2.90 -1.60
N ARG A 110 15.95 2.58 -0.34
CA ARG A 110 14.65 2.70 0.33
C ARG A 110 14.68 3.84 1.34
N GLU A 111 13.63 4.63 1.32
CA GLU A 111 13.35 5.71 2.27
C GLU A 111 11.95 5.50 2.85
N ILE A 112 11.84 5.59 4.17
CA ILE A 112 10.56 5.60 4.87
C ILE A 112 10.30 7.02 5.34
N VAL A 113 9.25 7.64 4.81
CA VAL A 113 8.78 8.96 5.24
C VAL A 113 7.61 8.77 6.18
N VAL A 114 7.74 9.27 7.41
CA VAL A 114 6.67 9.31 8.41
C VAL A 114 6.19 10.75 8.54
N GLU A 115 4.90 10.96 8.35
CA GLU A 115 4.27 12.28 8.36
C GLU A 115 3.14 12.31 9.38
N ALA A 116 3.00 13.45 10.06
CA ALA A 116 1.80 13.74 10.82
C ALA A 116 0.62 13.95 9.86
N VAL A 117 -0.59 13.65 10.32
CA VAL A 117 -1.82 13.92 9.57
C VAL A 117 -2.70 14.86 10.37
N ASN A 118 -3.52 15.65 9.68
CA ASN A 118 -4.48 16.54 10.30
C ASN A 118 -5.89 16.02 10.07
N ARG A 119 -6.79 16.30 11.01
CA ARG A 119 -8.23 16.05 10.89
C ARG A 119 -9.04 17.34 10.89
N ASP A 120 -10.11 17.38 10.13
CA ASP A 120 -11.11 18.44 10.21
C ASP A 120 -12.10 18.24 11.37
N VAL A 121 -13.09 19.13 11.48
CA VAL A 121 -14.13 19.07 12.52
C VAL A 121 -15.05 17.85 12.40
N SER A 122 -15.15 17.26 11.21
CA SER A 122 -15.91 16.03 10.96
C SER A 122 -15.09 14.78 11.29
N GLY A 123 -13.80 14.94 11.57
CA GLY A 123 -12.89 13.86 11.89
C GLY A 123 -12.24 13.23 10.66
N ASP A 124 -12.36 13.81 9.47
CA ASP A 124 -11.75 13.29 8.25
C ASP A 124 -10.29 13.73 8.11
N ILE A 125 -9.43 12.86 7.57
CA ILE A 125 -8.02 13.20 7.30
C ILE A 125 -7.95 14.18 6.13
N VAL A 126 -7.31 15.32 6.35
CA VAL A 126 -7.17 16.40 5.36
C VAL A 126 -5.71 16.68 5.01
N THR A 127 -5.47 17.14 3.78
CA THR A 127 -4.13 17.48 3.27
C THR A 127 -3.70 18.90 3.60
N SER A 128 -4.63 19.78 4.00
CA SER A 128 -4.34 21.16 4.41
C SER A 128 -5.36 21.64 5.45
N GLY A 129 -4.93 22.54 6.35
CA GLY A 129 -5.73 22.96 7.49
C GLY A 129 -5.90 21.84 8.53
N GLY A 130 -6.99 21.91 9.30
CA GLY A 130 -7.33 20.94 10.34
C GLY A 130 -6.48 21.04 11.61
N THR A 131 -6.66 20.07 12.50
CA THR A 131 -5.90 19.91 13.75
C THR A 131 -5.03 18.66 13.67
N PRO A 132 -3.76 18.68 14.11
CA PRO A 132 -2.91 17.50 14.12
C PRO A 132 -3.54 16.34 14.90
N ASP A 133 -3.57 15.15 14.28
CA ASP A 133 -4.01 13.91 14.94
C ASP A 133 -2.80 13.21 15.59
N PRO A 134 -2.70 13.17 16.92
CA PRO A 134 -1.59 12.52 17.62
C PRO A 134 -1.60 10.99 17.49
N ARG A 135 -2.72 10.39 17.08
CA ARG A 135 -2.95 8.94 17.02
C ARG A 135 -2.95 8.38 15.61
N THR A 136 -2.70 9.18 14.59
CA THR A 136 -2.56 8.70 13.21
C THR A 136 -1.32 9.29 12.56
N ARG A 137 -0.60 8.47 11.81
CA ARG A 137 0.52 8.91 10.99
C ARG A 137 0.41 8.31 9.59
N ARG A 138 0.79 9.10 8.58
CA ARG A 138 0.96 8.60 7.23
C ARG A 138 2.39 8.12 7.10
N VAL A 139 2.56 6.92 6.58
CA VAL A 139 3.86 6.32 6.31
C VAL A 139 3.95 6.04 4.83
N THR A 140 5.05 6.46 4.23
CA THR A 140 5.34 6.29 2.81
C THR A 140 6.67 5.57 2.66
N SER A 141 6.65 4.40 2.04
CA SER A 141 7.84 3.63 1.69
C SER A 141 8.16 3.90 0.22
N ARG A 142 9.25 4.61 -0.03
CA ARG A 142 9.76 4.96 -1.36
C ARG A 142 10.99 4.12 -1.64
N VAL A 143 11.01 3.43 -2.78
CA VAL A 143 12.15 2.63 -3.25
C VAL A 143 12.57 3.14 -4.61
N SER A 144 13.80 3.62 -4.74
CA SER A 144 14.36 4.13 -5.99
C SER A 144 15.57 3.33 -6.45
N TRP A 145 15.76 3.21 -7.76
CA TRP A 145 16.92 2.57 -8.36
C TRP A 145 17.25 3.21 -9.72
N ASN A 146 18.51 3.07 -10.13
CA ASN A 146 19.00 3.55 -11.41
C ASN A 146 19.33 2.35 -12.31
N PRO A 147 18.52 2.05 -13.34
CA PRO A 147 18.87 1.01 -14.30
C PRO A 147 20.14 1.39 -15.07
N PRO A 148 20.97 0.41 -15.50
CA PRO A 148 22.22 0.68 -16.24
C PRO A 148 22.00 1.49 -17.53
N LEU A 149 20.85 1.29 -18.17
CA LEU A 149 20.37 2.06 -19.30
C LEU A 149 19.00 2.62 -18.93
N GLY A 150 18.86 3.94 -18.85
CA GLY A 150 17.57 4.59 -18.62
C GLY A 150 17.61 5.70 -17.56
N VAL A 151 16.41 6.11 -17.15
CA VAL A 151 16.18 7.16 -16.15
C VAL A 151 15.94 6.50 -14.79
N ALA A 152 16.32 7.18 -13.70
CA ALA A 152 16.00 6.75 -12.34
C ALA A 152 14.50 6.38 -12.22
N GLN A 153 14.24 5.21 -11.65
CA GLN A 153 12.91 4.67 -11.43
C GLN A 153 12.60 4.65 -9.93
N SER A 154 11.31 4.72 -9.60
CA SER A 154 10.87 4.61 -8.20
C SER A 154 9.51 3.95 -8.06
N VAL A 155 9.32 3.29 -6.92
CA VAL A 155 8.04 2.80 -6.41
C VAL A 155 7.74 3.50 -5.09
N GLU A 156 6.47 3.84 -4.87
CA GLU A 156 6.02 4.46 -3.64
C GLU A 156 4.75 3.74 -3.16
N LEU A 157 4.73 3.33 -1.90
CA LEU A 157 3.55 2.80 -1.23
C LEU A 157 3.29 3.61 0.04
N SER A 158 2.06 4.06 0.23
CA SER A 158 1.65 4.76 1.46
C SER A 158 0.66 3.92 2.26
N ALA A 159 0.73 4.04 3.58
CA ALA A 159 -0.25 3.48 4.52
C ALA A 159 -0.49 4.47 5.66
N TYR A 160 -1.71 4.49 6.19
CA TYR A 160 -2.01 5.15 7.45
C TYR A 160 -1.87 4.15 8.58
N LEU A 161 -1.12 4.53 9.61
CA LEU A 161 -0.99 3.76 10.84
C LEU A 161 -1.68 4.52 11.95
N SER A 162 -2.41 3.80 12.80
CA SER A 162 -3.08 4.35 13.97
C SER A 162 -2.58 3.71 15.26
N ASP A 163 -2.58 4.49 16.33
CA ASP A 163 -2.29 4.04 17.69
C ASP A 163 -3.52 3.36 18.30
N TRP A 164 -3.58 2.04 18.17
CA TRP A 164 -4.70 1.24 18.67
C TRP A 164 -4.52 0.82 20.13
N ASN A 165 -3.32 0.99 20.70
CA ASN A 165 -2.98 0.50 22.03
C ASN A 165 -3.13 1.57 23.13
N VAL A 166 -3.72 2.73 22.79
CA VAL A 166 -3.99 3.79 23.76
C VAL A 166 -5.43 3.72 24.22
N PHE A 167 -5.58 3.60 25.55
CA PHE A 167 -6.85 3.80 26.22
C PHE A 167 -6.96 5.27 26.61
N ASP A 168 -7.92 5.98 26.01
CA ASP A 168 -8.33 7.29 26.52
C ASP A 168 -9.16 7.07 27.77
N TRP A 169 -8.52 7.12 28.93
CA TRP A 169 -9.29 7.23 30.15
C TRP A 169 -9.90 8.63 30.20
N LYS A 170 -11.22 8.69 30.14
CA LYS A 170 -11.97 9.92 30.41
C LYS A 170 -12.46 9.85 31.83
N GLN A 171 -11.97 10.77 32.66
CA GLN A 171 -12.49 10.93 34.00
C GLN A 171 -13.94 11.37 33.95
N THR A 172 -14.79 10.68 34.71
CA THR A 172 -16.15 11.13 34.98
C THR A 172 -16.12 12.06 36.18
N THR A 173 -16.80 13.20 36.07
CA THR A 173 -16.89 14.23 37.11
C THR A 173 -18.34 14.48 37.51
N ASP A 174 -18.56 15.30 38.54
CA ASP A 174 -19.88 15.82 38.90
C ASP A 174 -20.65 16.42 37.71
N ALA A 175 -19.96 17.05 36.76
CA ALA A 175 -20.58 17.58 35.55
C ALA A 175 -21.30 16.50 34.74
N ASP A 176 -20.69 15.32 34.59
CA ASP A 176 -21.27 14.18 33.85
C ASP A 176 -22.47 13.57 34.58
N PHE A 177 -22.51 13.69 35.91
CA PHE A 177 -23.62 13.24 36.75
C PHE A 177 -24.77 14.25 36.84
N SER A 178 -24.53 15.52 36.48
CA SER A 178 -25.48 16.63 36.65
C SER A 178 -26.38 16.90 35.43
N GLY A 179 -26.11 16.28 34.28
CA GLY A 179 -26.83 16.55 33.02
C GLY A 179 -28.24 15.94 32.90
N GLY A 180 -28.67 15.16 33.89
CA GLY A 180 -29.96 14.45 33.89
C GLY A 180 -30.93 14.93 34.97
N THR A 181 -32.16 14.43 34.93
CA THR A 181 -33.11 14.59 36.04
C THR A 181 -32.81 13.53 37.11
N THR A 182 -32.56 13.94 38.35
CA THR A 182 -32.45 13.01 39.47
C THR A 182 -33.81 12.77 40.10
N TYR A 183 -34.07 11.53 40.53
CA TYR A 183 -35.28 11.17 41.28
C TYR A 183 -34.87 10.27 42.44
N GLN A 184 -35.08 10.73 43.68
CA GLN A 184 -34.60 10.05 44.89
C GLN A 184 -33.06 9.85 44.91
N THR A 185 -32.34 10.57 44.05
CA THR A 185 -30.89 10.54 43.93
C THR A 185 -30.33 11.97 43.89
N GLN A 186 -29.08 12.13 44.30
CA GLN A 186 -28.33 13.36 44.22
C GLN A 186 -26.90 13.08 43.78
N VAL A 187 -26.28 14.04 43.12
CA VAL A 187 -24.83 14.05 42.92
C VAL A 187 -24.20 14.51 44.23
N ALA A 188 -23.34 13.68 44.81
CA ALA A 188 -22.62 13.97 46.05
C ALA A 188 -21.12 14.10 45.75
N GLY A 189 -20.48 15.10 46.34
CA GLY A 189 -19.09 15.46 46.03
C GLY A 189 -18.98 16.38 44.81
N SER A 190 -17.75 16.72 44.43
CA SER A 190 -17.42 17.60 43.30
C SER A 190 -16.20 17.07 42.55
N GLY A 191 -16.11 17.38 41.26
CA GLY A 191 -15.02 16.94 40.40
C GLY A 191 -14.87 15.41 40.38
N GLU A 192 -13.65 14.95 40.55
CA GLU A 192 -13.24 13.55 40.43
C GLU A 192 -13.80 12.62 41.52
N GLY A 193 -14.16 13.18 42.68
CA GLY A 193 -14.72 12.44 43.81
C GLY A 193 -16.25 12.37 43.79
N ALA A 194 -16.88 12.85 42.71
CA ALA A 194 -18.33 12.87 42.60
C ALA A 194 -18.90 11.46 42.47
N SER A 195 -20.05 11.25 43.10
CA SER A 195 -20.78 9.99 43.07
C SER A 195 -22.28 10.25 43.04
N ILE A 196 -23.04 9.30 42.51
CA ILE A 196 -24.50 9.31 42.67
C ILE A 196 -24.84 8.64 44.01
N GLN A 197 -25.58 9.34 44.85
CA GLN A 197 -26.09 8.84 46.12
C GLN A 197 -27.60 8.96 46.18
N LEU A 198 -28.24 8.17 47.03
CA LEU A 198 -29.65 8.36 47.35
C LEU A 198 -29.80 9.65 48.17
N MET A 199 -30.83 10.44 47.87
CA MET A 199 -31.08 11.68 48.63
C MET A 199 -31.69 11.35 50.00
N ALA A 200 -31.19 12.00 51.06
CA ALA A 200 -31.76 11.86 52.39
C ALA A 200 -32.93 12.86 52.55
N GLY A 201 -34.17 12.37 52.39
CA GLY A 201 -35.41 13.06 52.79
C GLY A 201 -36.50 13.09 51.70
N GLY A 202 -37.76 12.71 51.94
CA GLY A 202 -38.41 12.29 53.17
C GLY A 202 -39.61 11.37 52.86
N GLY A 203 -39.76 10.30 53.65
CA GLY A 203 -40.82 9.31 53.46
C GLY A 203 -40.40 7.85 53.64
N GLY A 204 -39.25 7.58 54.26
CA GLY A 204 -38.84 6.22 54.60
C GLY A 204 -37.39 6.20 55.02
N ASP A 205 -37.13 6.51 56.30
CA ASP A 205 -36.01 5.84 56.95
C ASP A 205 -36.22 4.35 56.69
N TRP A 206 -35.26 3.69 56.05
CA TRP A 206 -35.31 2.23 55.94
C TRP A 206 -35.02 1.68 57.34
N THR A 207 -36.04 1.71 58.19
CA THR A 207 -36.14 0.89 59.38
C THR A 207 -36.66 -0.45 58.89
N PRO A 208 -35.83 -1.51 58.75
CA PRO A 208 -36.36 -2.85 58.55
C PRO A 208 -37.35 -3.10 59.70
N SER A 209 -38.62 -3.31 59.35
CA SER A 209 -39.71 -3.15 60.31
C SER A 209 -39.73 -4.21 61.42
N GLU A 210 -38.96 -5.30 61.35
CA GLU A 210 -38.91 -6.30 62.42
C GLU A 210 -37.53 -6.95 62.48
N GLY A 211 -36.82 -6.78 63.59
CA GLY A 211 -35.55 -7.47 63.84
C GLY A 211 -34.64 -6.75 64.82
N GLN A 212 -35.11 -6.53 66.06
CA GLN A 212 -34.20 -6.20 67.16
C GLN A 212 -33.30 -7.43 67.38
N LEU A 213 -31.99 -7.30 67.07
CA LEU A 213 -30.98 -8.26 67.53
C LEU A 213 -30.90 -8.13 69.04
N ILE A 214 -31.55 -9.07 69.73
CA ILE A 214 -31.32 -9.31 71.15
C ILE A 214 -29.94 -9.97 71.24
N LEU A 215 -28.96 -9.23 71.78
CA LEU A 215 -27.72 -9.78 72.32
C LEU A 215 -27.90 -10.01 73.82
#